data_AF-A0A973U030-F1
#
_entry.id   AF-A0A973U030-F1
#
_cell.length_a   1.000
_cell.length_b   1.000
_cell.length_c   1.000
_cell.angle_alpha   90.00
_cell.angle_beta   90.00
_cell.angle_gamma   90.00
#
_symmetry.space_group_name_H-M   'P 1'
#
loop_
_entity.id
_entity.type
_entity.pdbx_description
1 polymer ?
#
loop_
_entity_poly.entity_id
_entity_poly.type
_entity_poly.pdbx_seq_one_letter_code
_entity_poly.pdbx_strand_id
1 'polypeptide(L)'
;MASDPYHYLPDLISLLVDTIPVLQRSKADTVGFFRACGVDERHLADMQRRVATDRASISKYDITRTALARVNEEGDAGLRARREIVRRVVEWEDFSTCWPEVALKAQGLVAKVRQLVNAKDSFVRMQQERDRERDERLRSQREAAAAAQRQREQRQQLYRELTRLFSNACSTRSSSSTASASATASP
;
A
#
# COMPACT_ATOMS: atom_id res chain seq x y z
N MET A 1 11.11 4.88 7.83
CA MET A 1 10.91 4.01 6.65
C MET A 1 11.26 4.85 5.45
N ALA A 2 12.35 4.50 4.75
CA ALA A 2 12.90 5.30 3.67
C ALA A 2 11.84 5.47 2.57
N SER A 3 11.33 6.69 2.43
CA SER A 3 10.52 7.11 1.30
C SER A 3 11.46 7.16 0.11
N ASP A 4 11.57 6.05 -0.64
CA ASP A 4 12.31 6.01 -1.89
C ASP A 4 11.79 7.16 -2.79
N PRO A 5 12.62 8.15 -3.15
CA PRO A 5 12.19 9.29 -3.98
C PRO A 5 11.74 8.88 -5.39
N TYR A 6 11.98 7.63 -5.77
CA TYR A 6 11.68 7.06 -7.08
C TYR A 6 10.61 5.97 -6.96
N HIS A 7 9.36 6.29 -7.30
CA HIS A 7 8.29 5.29 -7.25
C HIS A 7 8.26 4.39 -8.49
N TYR A 8 8.77 4.87 -9.63
CA TYR A 8 9.14 3.98 -10.72
C TYR A 8 10.54 3.42 -10.49
N LEU A 9 10.71 2.12 -10.79
CA LEU A 9 12.03 1.54 -10.92
C LEU A 9 12.78 2.20 -12.09
N PRO A 10 14.07 2.53 -11.96
CA PRO A 10 14.87 3.11 -13.05
C PRO A 10 14.78 2.33 -14.36
N ASP A 11 14.72 1.00 -14.27
CA ASP A 11 14.60 0.10 -15.43
C ASP A 11 13.26 0.26 -16.15
N LEU A 12 12.16 0.44 -15.39
CA LEU A 12 10.83 0.66 -15.97
C LEU A 12 10.76 2.03 -16.66
N ILE A 13 11.34 3.07 -16.07
CA ILE A 13 11.40 4.39 -16.72
C ILE A 13 12.14 4.28 -18.05
N SER A 14 13.32 3.65 -18.05
CA SER A 14 14.12 3.49 -19.25
C SER A 14 13.36 2.73 -20.34
N LEU A 15 12.70 1.64 -19.97
CA LEU A 15 11.91 0.85 -20.90
C LEU A 15 10.69 1.62 -21.45
N LEU A 16 10.02 2.43 -20.64
CA LEU A 16 8.92 3.29 -21.09
C LEU A 16 9.42 4.39 -22.04
N VAL A 17 10.60 4.96 -21.78
CA VAL A 17 11.27 5.92 -22.67
C VAL A 17 11.54 5.31 -24.05
N ASP A 18 11.90 4.03 -24.10
CA ASP A 18 12.10 3.34 -25.38
C ASP A 18 10.80 2.96 -26.07
N THR A 19 9.74 2.67 -25.30
CA THR A 19 8.47 2.12 -25.80
C THR A 19 7.53 3.19 -26.32
N ILE A 20 7.21 4.20 -25.50
CA ILE A 20 6.15 5.19 -25.80
C ILE A 20 6.42 5.95 -27.11
N PRO A 21 7.64 6.43 -27.42
CA PRO A 21 7.93 7.09 -28.68
C PRO A 21 7.66 6.24 -29.91
N VAL A 22 7.83 4.92 -29.82
CA VAL A 22 7.64 4.01 -30.96
C VAL A 22 6.16 3.78 -31.23
N LEU A 23 5.32 3.80 -30.19
CA LEU A 23 3.86 3.66 -30.31
C LEU A 23 3.19 4.88 -30.96
N GLN A 24 3.84 6.05 -30.90
CA GLN A 24 3.25 7.32 -31.33
C GLN A 24 3.80 7.77 -32.69
N ARG A 25 2.92 8.10 -33.65
CA ARG A 25 3.31 8.55 -35.00
C ARG A 25 4.01 9.90 -34.99
N SER A 26 3.54 10.85 -34.18
CA SER A 26 4.07 12.20 -34.13
C SER A 26 4.50 12.66 -32.72
N LYS A 27 5.24 13.77 -32.68
CA LYS A 27 5.63 14.44 -31.42
C LYS A 27 4.39 15.01 -30.70
N ALA A 28 3.41 15.49 -31.46
CA ALA A 28 2.15 15.99 -30.90
C ALA A 28 1.33 14.85 -30.27
N ASP A 29 1.26 13.69 -30.93
CA ASP A 29 0.56 12.50 -30.38
C ASP A 29 1.25 12.00 -29.11
N THR A 30 2.58 12.12 -29.03
CA THR A 30 3.34 11.78 -27.81
C THR A 30 2.92 12.66 -26.64
N VAL A 31 2.79 13.98 -26.85
CA VAL A 31 2.27 14.90 -25.81
C VAL A 31 0.80 14.59 -25.50
N GLY A 32 0.00 14.32 -26.53
CA GLY A 32 -1.42 13.96 -26.40
C GLY A 32 -1.64 12.69 -25.59
N PHE A 33 -0.78 11.69 -25.75
CA PHE A 33 -0.78 10.46 -24.96
C PHE A 33 -0.64 10.76 -23.47
N PHE A 34 0.34 11.58 -23.07
CA PHE A 34 0.52 11.94 -21.66
C PHE A 34 -0.65 12.74 -21.11
N ARG A 35 -1.18 13.70 -21.88
CA ARG A 35 -2.39 14.43 -21.49
C ARG A 35 -3.56 13.49 -21.26
N ALA A 36 -3.78 12.54 -22.16
CA ALA A 36 -4.85 11.55 -22.04
C ALA A 36 -4.66 10.63 -20.82
N CYS A 37 -3.42 10.43 -20.36
CA CYS A 37 -3.12 9.68 -19.12
C CYS A 37 -3.32 10.52 -17.85
N GLY A 38 -3.76 11.77 -17.98
CA GLY A 38 -4.01 12.68 -16.85
C GLY A 38 -2.75 13.33 -16.30
N VAL A 39 -1.69 13.45 -17.11
CA VAL A 39 -0.53 14.29 -16.76
C VAL A 39 -0.95 15.75 -16.82
N ASP A 40 -0.67 16.49 -15.74
CA ASP A 40 -1.00 17.92 -15.61
C ASP A 40 -0.32 18.73 -16.72
N GLU A 41 -1.05 19.71 -17.26
CA GLU A 41 -0.57 20.58 -18.34
C GLU A 41 0.69 21.36 -17.95
N ARG A 42 0.89 21.65 -16.65
CA ARG A 42 2.13 22.28 -16.14
C ARG A 42 3.38 21.47 -16.51
N HIS A 43 3.25 20.16 -16.66
CA HIS A 43 4.33 19.26 -17.03
C HIS A 43 4.49 19.07 -18.53
N LEU A 44 3.53 19.52 -19.33
CA LEU A 44 3.48 19.32 -20.78
C LEU A 44 3.64 20.62 -21.59
N ALA A 45 3.31 21.77 -20.99
CA ALA A 45 3.15 23.04 -21.71
C ALA A 45 4.41 23.51 -22.45
N ASP A 46 5.60 23.35 -21.86
CA ASP A 46 6.86 23.72 -22.51
C ASP A 46 7.18 22.80 -23.70
N MET A 47 6.94 21.50 -23.56
CA MET A 47 7.11 20.52 -24.64
C MET A 47 6.11 20.76 -25.76
N GLN A 48 4.85 21.04 -25.43
CA GLN A 48 3.83 21.39 -26.42
C GLN A 48 4.22 22.65 -27.19
N ARG A 49 4.70 23.68 -26.49
CA ARG A 49 5.18 24.92 -27.12
C ARG A 49 6.34 24.64 -28.08
N ARG A 50 7.36 23.90 -27.64
CA ARG A 50 8.51 23.53 -28.48
C ARG A 50 8.08 22.74 -29.70
N VAL A 51 7.17 21.78 -29.57
CA VAL A 51 6.63 21.02 -30.72
C VAL A 51 5.94 21.94 -31.73
N ALA A 52 5.28 23.01 -31.28
CA ALA A 52 4.59 23.96 -32.15
C ALA A 52 5.52 24.99 -32.81
N THR A 53 6.53 25.50 -32.09
CA THR A 53 7.37 26.62 -32.55
C THR A 53 8.72 26.19 -33.10
N ASP A 54 9.35 25.19 -32.50
CA ASP A 54 10.68 24.69 -32.89
C ASP A 54 10.69 23.16 -32.75
N ARG A 55 10.07 22.51 -33.74
CA ARG A 55 9.93 21.06 -33.75
C ARG A 55 11.27 20.34 -33.85
N ALA A 56 12.35 20.97 -34.32
CA ALA A 56 13.66 20.34 -34.44
C ALA A 56 14.37 20.22 -33.08
N SER A 57 14.14 21.18 -32.17
CA SER A 57 14.76 21.23 -30.83
C SER A 57 14.43 20.09 -29.87
N ILE A 58 13.40 19.28 -30.15
CA ILE A 58 12.89 18.28 -29.20
C ILE A 58 12.54 16.97 -29.89
N SER A 59 13.04 15.83 -29.40
CA SER A 59 12.67 14.51 -29.92
C SER A 59 11.49 13.89 -29.16
N LYS A 60 10.91 12.81 -29.70
CA LYS A 60 9.87 12.04 -28.97
C LYS A 60 10.43 11.42 -27.69
N TYR A 61 11.70 11.00 -27.71
CA TYR A 61 12.38 10.43 -26.54
C TYR A 61 12.58 11.47 -25.45
N ASP A 62 12.91 12.71 -25.82
CA ASP A 62 13.06 13.82 -24.87
C ASP A 62 11.73 14.17 -24.21
N ILE A 63 10.64 14.20 -24.99
CA ILE A 63 9.28 14.42 -24.48
C ILE A 63 8.95 13.36 -23.42
N THR A 64 9.08 12.09 -23.80
CA THR A 64 8.76 10.96 -22.92
C THR A 64 9.60 10.96 -21.66
N ARG A 65 10.93 11.16 -21.77
CA ARG A 65 11.84 11.21 -20.63
C ARG A 65 11.49 12.35 -19.68
N THR A 66 11.25 13.54 -20.22
CA THR A 66 10.94 14.74 -19.43
C THR A 66 9.59 14.62 -18.72
N ALA A 67 8.55 14.16 -19.43
CA ALA A 67 7.22 13.95 -18.84
C ALA A 67 7.26 12.90 -17.72
N LEU A 68 7.90 11.75 -17.96
CA LEU A 68 8.02 10.70 -16.95
C LEU A 68 8.82 11.14 -15.72
N ALA A 69 9.92 11.89 -15.91
CA ALA A 69 10.71 12.41 -14.81
C ALA A 69 9.90 13.36 -13.93
N ARG A 70 9.24 14.35 -14.53
CA ARG A 70 8.43 15.34 -13.80
C ARG A 70 7.28 14.70 -13.03
N VAL A 71 6.54 13.80 -13.67
CA VAL A 71 5.44 13.07 -13.01
C VAL A 71 5.96 12.15 -11.90
N ASN A 72 7.18 11.63 -12.04
CA ASN A 72 7.78 10.83 -10.99
C ASN A 72 8.23 11.65 -9.78
N GLU A 73 8.74 12.86 -10.01
CA GLU A 73 9.16 13.82 -8.97
C GLU A 73 7.98 14.38 -8.15
N GLU A 74 6.76 14.40 -8.70
CA GLU A 74 5.54 14.79 -7.95
C GLU A 74 5.17 13.85 -6.79
N GLY A 75 5.82 12.70 -6.70
CA GLY A 75 5.54 11.70 -5.68
C GLY A 75 4.09 11.22 -5.75
N ASP A 76 3.38 11.23 -4.61
CA ASP A 76 2.03 10.68 -4.50
C ASP A 76 0.98 11.43 -5.34
N ALA A 77 1.18 12.73 -5.58
CA ALA A 77 0.27 13.52 -6.44
C ALA A 77 0.27 13.01 -7.88
N GLY A 78 1.40 12.52 -8.39
CA GLY A 78 1.55 11.94 -9.72
C GLY A 78 1.13 10.46 -9.81
N LEU A 79 0.74 9.81 -8.71
CA LEU A 79 0.50 8.35 -8.66
C LEU A 79 -0.56 7.88 -9.66
N ARG A 80 -1.65 8.64 -9.79
CA ARG A 80 -2.73 8.31 -10.73
C ARG A 80 -2.23 8.33 -12.17
N ALA A 81 -1.56 9.41 -12.58
CA ALA A 81 -1.01 9.54 -13.92
C ALA A 81 0.01 8.43 -14.23
N ARG A 82 0.86 8.09 -13.24
CA ARG A 82 1.84 7.01 -13.39
C ARG A 82 1.21 5.64 -13.65
N ARG A 83 0.18 5.30 -12.89
CA ARG A 83 -0.55 4.03 -13.08
C ARG A 83 -1.22 4.00 -14.44
N GLU A 84 -1.82 5.11 -14.84
CA GLU A 84 -2.52 5.21 -16.12
C GLU A 84 -1.56 5.09 -17.32
N ILE A 85 -0.37 5.69 -17.26
CA ILE A 85 0.67 5.55 -18.28
C ILE A 85 1.05 4.08 -18.45
N VAL A 86 1.39 3.39 -17.35
CA VAL A 86 1.77 1.97 -17.40
C VAL A 86 0.61 1.12 -17.91
N ARG A 87 -0.60 1.37 -17.43
CA ARG A 87 -1.82 0.67 -17.83
C ARG A 87 -2.05 0.77 -19.33
N ARG A 88 -2.01 1.96 -19.91
CA ARG A 88 -2.19 2.18 -21.35
C ARG A 88 -1.13 1.51 -22.21
N VAL A 89 0.13 1.48 -21.75
CA VAL A 89 1.21 0.79 -22.48
C VAL A 89 1.02 -0.72 -22.40
N VAL A 90 0.65 -1.25 -21.23
CA VAL A 90 0.40 -2.68 -21.02
C VAL A 90 -0.84 -3.15 -21.79
N GLU A 91 -1.90 -2.36 -21.85
CA GLU A 91 -3.13 -2.67 -22.60
C GLU A 91 -3.02 -2.42 -24.11
N TRP A 92 -1.83 -2.05 -24.61
CA TRP A 92 -1.64 -1.79 -26.03
C TRP A 92 -1.64 -3.08 -26.86
N GLU A 93 -2.67 -3.29 -27.68
CA GLU A 93 -2.83 -4.51 -28.50
C GLU A 93 -2.78 -4.25 -30.01
N ASP A 94 -3.25 -3.08 -30.46
CA ASP A 94 -3.24 -2.73 -31.88
C ASP A 94 -2.01 -1.92 -32.29
N PHE A 95 -1.16 -2.53 -33.12
CA PHE A 95 0.06 -1.93 -33.64
C PHE A 95 -0.09 -1.41 -35.08
N SER A 96 -1.30 -1.45 -35.66
CA SER A 96 -1.59 -0.90 -36.99
C SER A 96 -1.31 0.61 -37.09
N THR A 97 -1.40 1.29 -35.94
CA THR A 97 -1.10 2.70 -35.78
C THR A 97 0.40 2.99 -35.70
N CYS A 98 1.27 1.99 -35.56
CA CYS A 98 2.72 2.17 -35.64
C CYS A 98 3.18 2.23 -37.12
N TRP A 99 4.41 2.69 -37.36
CA TRP A 99 5.01 2.49 -38.68
C TRP A 99 5.26 0.99 -38.92
N PRO A 100 5.01 0.43 -40.13
CA PRO A 100 5.14 -1.00 -40.39
C PRO A 100 6.51 -1.57 -40.01
N GLU A 101 7.58 -0.82 -40.29
CA GLU A 101 8.97 -1.19 -40.02
C GLU A 101 9.32 -1.19 -38.52
N VAL A 102 8.55 -0.49 -37.67
CA VAL A 102 8.78 -0.45 -36.21
C VAL A 102 7.77 -1.28 -35.43
N ALA A 103 6.76 -1.86 -36.08
CA ALA A 103 5.67 -2.58 -35.41
C ALA A 103 6.17 -3.78 -34.60
N LEU A 104 7.06 -4.62 -35.16
CA LEU A 104 7.65 -5.76 -34.44
C LEU A 104 8.49 -5.31 -33.23
N LYS A 105 9.23 -4.20 -33.39
CA LYS A 105 10.00 -3.61 -32.30
C LYS A 105 9.07 -3.12 -31.18
N ALA A 106 7.98 -2.44 -31.54
CA ALA A 106 6.98 -1.97 -30.60
C ALA A 106 6.33 -3.12 -29.81
N GLN A 107 5.94 -4.19 -30.49
CA GLN A 107 5.39 -5.40 -29.88
C GLN A 107 6.37 -6.00 -28.86
N GLY A 108 7.64 -6.16 -29.24
CA GLY A 108 8.67 -6.69 -28.35
C GLY A 108 8.89 -5.81 -27.11
N LEU A 109 8.88 -4.48 -27.28
CA LEU A 109 9.03 -3.53 -26.18
C LEU A 109 7.82 -3.57 -25.22
N VAL A 110 6.60 -3.56 -25.75
CA VAL A 110 5.37 -3.69 -24.93
C VAL A 110 5.37 -5.02 -24.18
N ALA A 111 5.75 -6.13 -24.83
CA ALA A 111 5.85 -7.43 -24.17
C ALA A 111 6.85 -7.42 -23.00
N LYS A 112 8.01 -6.76 -23.15
CA LYS A 112 8.98 -6.57 -22.05
C LYS A 112 8.40 -5.75 -20.91
N VAL A 113 7.66 -4.68 -21.20
CA VAL A 113 6.98 -3.86 -20.17
C VAL A 113 5.99 -4.73 -19.40
N ARG A 114 5.17 -5.52 -20.10
CA ARG A 114 4.22 -6.46 -19.48
C ARG A 114 4.92 -7.47 -18.57
N GLN A 115 6.01 -8.08 -19.03
CA GLN A 115 6.78 -9.05 -18.24
C GLN A 115 7.33 -8.43 -16.95
N LEU A 116 7.94 -7.24 -17.04
CA LEU A 116 8.51 -6.56 -15.89
C LEU A 116 7.43 -6.18 -14.86
N VAL A 117 6.31 -5.62 -15.32
CA VAL A 117 5.18 -5.25 -14.45
C VAL A 117 4.58 -6.48 -13.79
N ASN A 118 4.31 -7.54 -14.55
CA ASN A 118 3.72 -8.78 -14.03
C ASN A 118 4.63 -9.49 -13.04
N ALA A 119 5.95 -9.53 -13.29
CA ALA A 119 6.91 -10.11 -12.35
C ALA A 119 6.84 -9.37 -11.00
N LYS A 120 6.87 -8.03 -11.03
CA LYS A 120 6.80 -7.23 -9.80
C LYS A 120 5.45 -7.36 -9.10
N ASP A 121 4.35 -7.34 -9.85
CA ASP A 121 3.01 -7.48 -9.28
C ASP A 121 2.80 -8.86 -8.63
N SER A 122 3.38 -9.91 -9.21
CA SER A 122 3.37 -11.26 -8.63
C SER A 122 4.11 -11.32 -7.28
N PHE A 123 5.27 -10.65 -7.16
CA PHE A 123 5.97 -10.52 -5.87
C PHE A 123 5.16 -9.73 -4.84
N VAL A 124 4.50 -8.65 -5.27
CA VAL A 124 3.64 -7.84 -4.39
C VAL A 124 2.46 -8.66 -3.90
N ARG A 125 1.80 -9.43 -4.77
CA ARG A 125 0.70 -10.33 -4.39
C ARG A 125 1.14 -11.38 -3.38
N MET A 126 2.26 -12.06 -3.63
CA MET A 126 2.81 -13.07 -2.72
C MET A 126 3.17 -12.48 -1.35
N GLN A 127 3.73 -11.26 -1.31
CA GLN A 127 4.03 -10.57 -0.06
C GLN A 127 2.75 -10.23 0.71
N GLN A 128 1.72 -9.70 0.03
CA GLN A 128 0.43 -9.39 0.64
C GLN A 128 -0.26 -10.64 1.20
N GLU A 129 -0.22 -11.77 0.49
CA GLU A 129 -0.77 -13.04 0.98
C GLU A 129 -0.04 -13.51 2.25
N ARG A 130 1.30 -13.50 2.25
CA ARG A 130 2.09 -13.85 3.44
C ARG A 130 1.83 -12.94 4.63
N ASP A 131 1.66 -11.64 4.40
CA ASP A 131 1.39 -10.68 5.48
C ASP A 131 -0.03 -10.88 6.05
N ARG A 132 -1.02 -11.22 5.21
CA ARG A 132 -2.36 -11.63 5.66
C ARG A 132 -2.32 -12.89 6.52
N GLU A 133 -1.61 -13.94 6.09
CA GLU A 133 -1.46 -15.16 6.90
C GLU A 133 -0.82 -14.88 8.26
N ARG A 134 0.21 -14.02 8.29
CA ARG A 134 0.85 -13.61 9.55
C ARG A 134 -0.12 -12.84 10.45
N ASP A 135 -0.86 -11.90 9.90
CA ASP A 135 -1.85 -11.11 10.64
C ASP A 135 -2.97 -11.99 11.22
N GLU A 136 -3.45 -12.99 10.46
CA GLU A 136 -4.46 -13.95 10.93
C GLU A 136 -3.93 -14.81 12.09
N ARG A 137 -2.68 -15.28 12.01
CA ARG A 137 -2.02 -16.01 13.11
C ARG A 137 -1.84 -15.13 14.34
N LEU A 138 -1.44 -13.87 14.18
CA LEU A 138 -1.32 -12.95 15.31
C LEU A 138 -2.68 -12.60 15.92
N ARG A 139 -3.72 -12.42 15.11
CA ARG A 139 -5.09 -12.15 15.58
C ARG A 139 -5.62 -13.30 16.43
N SER A 140 -5.53 -14.54 15.92
CA SER A 140 -5.96 -15.72 16.66
C SER A 140 -5.21 -15.90 17.99
N GLN A 141 -3.90 -15.66 18.01
CA GLN A 141 -3.11 -15.68 19.24
C GLN A 141 -3.52 -14.57 20.23
N ARG A 142 -3.76 -13.34 19.75
CA ARG A 142 -4.21 -12.22 20.58
C ARG A 142 -5.60 -12.47 21.17
N GLU A 143 -6.52 -13.02 20.38
CA GLU A 143 -7.86 -13.38 20.84
C GLU A 143 -7.82 -14.48 21.91
N ALA A 144 -7.02 -15.52 21.70
CA ALA A 144 -6.81 -16.58 22.69
C ALA A 144 -6.19 -16.04 24.00
N ALA A 145 -5.18 -15.17 23.89
CA ALA A 145 -4.57 -14.52 25.06
C ALA A 145 -5.57 -13.62 25.81
N ALA A 146 -6.36 -12.82 25.09
CA ALA A 146 -7.39 -11.97 25.67
C ALA A 146 -8.52 -12.77 26.33
N ALA A 147 -8.91 -13.92 25.76
CA ALA A 147 -9.88 -14.82 26.37
C ALA A 147 -9.32 -15.46 27.66
N ALA A 148 -8.08 -15.94 27.62
CA ALA A 148 -7.41 -16.50 28.79
C ALA A 148 -7.23 -15.45 29.90
N GLN A 149 -6.94 -14.21 29.56
CA GLN A 149 -6.83 -13.11 30.51
C GLN A 149 -8.18 -12.77 31.16
N ARG A 150 -9.26 -12.66 30.37
CA ARG A 150 -10.62 -12.47 30.89
C ARG A 150 -11.02 -13.58 31.87
N GLN A 151 -10.73 -14.85 31.54
CA GLN A 151 -10.99 -15.96 32.47
C GLN A 151 -10.17 -15.87 33.76
N ARG A 152 -8.91 -15.44 33.68
CA ARG A 152 -8.05 -15.23 34.86
C ARG A 152 -8.61 -14.11 35.75
N GLU A 153 -9.04 -13.00 35.16
CA GLU A 153 -9.63 -11.86 35.87
C GLU A 153 -10.94 -12.27 36.57
N GLN A 154 -11.84 -12.98 35.89
CA GLN A 154 -13.07 -13.52 36.48
C GLN A 154 -12.78 -14.45 37.64
N ARG A 155 -11.84 -15.40 37.48
CA ARG A 155 -11.42 -16.28 38.58
C ARG A 155 -10.90 -15.49 39.76
N GLN A 156 -10.04 -14.49 39.53
CA GLN A 156 -9.52 -13.65 40.60
C GLN A 156 -10.61 -12.83 41.30
N GLN A 157 -11.61 -12.31 40.57
CA GLN A 157 -12.75 -11.62 41.15
C GLN A 157 -13.55 -12.53 42.07
N LEU A 158 -13.90 -13.74 41.60
CA LEU A 158 -14.60 -14.74 42.40
C LEU A 158 -13.81 -15.12 43.66
N TYR A 159 -12.49 -15.34 43.55
CA TYR A 159 -11.64 -15.60 44.71
C TYR A 159 -11.63 -14.45 45.71
N ARG A 160 -11.58 -13.19 45.25
CA ARG A 160 -11.64 -12.01 46.12
C ARG A 160 -12.99 -11.90 46.83
N GLU A 161 -14.08 -12.11 46.11
CA GLU A 161 -15.44 -12.10 46.68
C GLU A 161 -15.63 -13.19 47.72
N LEU A 162 -15.20 -14.42 47.40
CA LEU A 162 -15.28 -15.56 48.30
C LEU A 162 -14.45 -15.30 49.57
N THR A 163 -13.21 -14.84 49.42
CA THR A 163 -12.36 -14.48 50.58
C THR A 163 -13.00 -13.39 51.44
N ARG A 164 -13.62 -12.37 50.83
CA ARG A 164 -14.35 -11.31 51.54
C ARG A 164 -15.56 -11.83 52.32
N LEU A 165 -16.31 -12.77 51.75
CA LEU A 165 -17.46 -13.39 52.44
C LEU A 165 -17.00 -14.18 53.66
N PHE A 166 -15.94 -14.99 53.53
CA PHE A 166 -15.41 -15.79 54.63
C PHE A 166 -14.70 -14.94 55.72
N SER A 167 -14.04 -13.84 55.35
CA SER A 167 -13.46 -12.92 56.34
C SER A 167 -14.53 -12.23 57.18
N ASN A 168 -15.65 -11.83 56.56
CA ASN A 168 -16.77 -11.20 57.25
C ASN A 168 -17.48 -12.17 58.19
N ALA A 169 -17.72 -13.41 57.76
CA ALA A 169 -18.33 -14.45 58.57
C ALA A 169 -17.49 -14.84 59.81
N CYS A 170 -16.16 -14.76 59.70
CA CYS A 170 -15.24 -14.97 60.82
C CYS A 170 -15.27 -13.81 61.83
N SER A 171 -15.37 -12.55 61.36
CA SER A 171 -15.47 -11.37 62.23
C SER A 171 -16.78 -11.29 63.06
N THR A 172 -17.89 -11.82 62.52
CA THR A 172 -19.17 -11.90 63.23
C THR A 172 -19.21 -12.98 64.33
N ARG A 173 -18.25 -13.91 64.34
CA ARG A 173 -18.17 -14.98 65.34
C ARG A 173 -17.24 -14.63 66.51
N SER A 174 -16.32 -13.66 66.35
CA SER A 174 -15.49 -13.15 67.46
C SER A 174 -16.20 -12.12 68.34
N SER A 175 -17.26 -11.47 67.85
CA SER A 175 -18.10 -10.54 68.62
C SER A 175 -19.15 -11.23 69.50
N SER A 176 -19.39 -12.54 69.31
CA SER A 176 -20.30 -13.35 70.14
C SER A 176 -19.60 -14.16 71.24
N SER A 177 -18.28 -14.04 71.42
CA SER A 177 -17.48 -14.84 72.37
C SER A 177 -17.07 -14.12 73.66
N THR A 178 -17.46 -12.85 73.87
CA THR A 178 -17.11 -12.08 75.09
C THR A 178 -18.27 -11.89 76.08
N ALA A 179 -19.39 -12.61 75.93
CA ALA A 179 -20.54 -12.52 76.83
C ALA A 179 -20.89 -13.88 77.48
N SER A 180 -19.97 -14.45 78.25
CA SER A 180 -20.25 -15.63 79.11
C SER A 180 -19.17 -15.81 80.19
N ALA A 181 -18.95 -14.80 81.04
CA ALA A 181 -18.11 -14.94 82.23
C ALA A 181 -18.42 -13.86 83.28
N SER A 182 -19.61 -13.85 83.86
CA SER A 182 -19.86 -13.25 85.19
C SER A 182 -21.29 -13.49 85.65
N ALA A 183 -21.44 -13.72 86.96
CA ALA A 183 -22.67 -13.93 87.75
C ALA A 183 -23.08 -15.42 87.88
N THR A 184 -23.18 -16.03 89.06
CA THR A 184 -23.33 -15.46 90.41
C THR A 184 -23.04 -16.54 91.45
N ALA A 185 -22.26 -16.16 92.46
CA ALA A 185 -22.14 -16.86 93.74
C ALA A 185 -23.38 -16.60 94.62
N SER A 186 -23.82 -17.65 95.33
CA SER A 186 -24.32 -17.75 96.72
C SER A 186 -25.14 -16.61 97.39
N PRO A 187 -26.04 -16.91 98.36
CA PRO A 187 -25.91 -17.95 99.39
C PRO A 187 -27.00 -19.02 99.43
#